data_AF-A0ABD5THX1-F1
#
_entry.id   AF-A0ABD5THX1-F1
#
_cell.length_a   1.000
_cell.length_b   1.000
_cell.length_c   1.000
_cell.angle_alpha   90.00
_cell.angle_beta   90.00
_cell.angle_gamma   90.00
#
_symmetry.space_group_name_H-M   'P 1'
#
loop_
_entity.id
_entity.type
_entity.pdbx_description
1 polymer ?
#
loop_
_entity_poly.entity_id
_entity_poly.type
_entity_poly.pdbx_seq_one_letter_code
_entity_poly.pdbx_strand_id
1 'polypeptide(L)'
;MADDDIPDDSLTNPLTESATRDAASEYAITFDELDTALAQLQGVLETKLNELYESAWLHGGPQNHLVNDTEGVFFAFVPPQLYRMDGVRQLDLDTETFNAITEAHQNQAAIWKFDVDRPTNYANTFTHDFFPYFIRYPENWRDALYHARLEMMHLLRHDLTPAEALDYWAMHFGPSPLKSNQSRDRWHAYRDVDREATYKTVRQAKEKLADEDHQPHYEEQDIRVTDIED
;
A
#
# COMPACT_ATOMS: atom_id res chain seq x y z
N MET A 1 -13.95 33.02 7.16
CA MET A 1 -14.12 31.56 7.34
C MET A 1 -14.75 31.11 6.05
N ALA A 2 -13.90 30.80 5.08
CA ALA A 2 -14.33 30.17 3.84
C ALA A 2 -14.34 28.67 4.14
N ASP A 3 -15.49 28.04 3.91
CA ASP A 3 -15.59 26.60 3.74
C ASP A 3 -14.83 26.27 2.46
N ASP A 4 -13.65 25.68 2.61
CA ASP A 4 -12.98 25.00 1.50
C ASP A 4 -13.66 23.63 1.36
N ASP A 5 -14.71 23.59 0.54
CA ASP A 5 -15.20 22.35 -0.07
C ASP A 5 -14.08 21.77 -0.93
N ILE A 6 -13.33 20.83 -0.35
CA ILE A 6 -12.43 19.95 -1.09
C ILE A 6 -13.33 19.10 -2.01
N PRO A 7 -13.08 19.03 -3.33
CA PRO A 7 -13.85 18.17 -4.20
C PRO A 7 -13.75 16.71 -3.74
N ASP A 8 -14.89 16.11 -3.42
CA ASP A 8 -15.10 14.73 -2.98
C ASP A 8 -14.94 13.73 -4.14
N ASP A 9 -13.83 13.80 -4.88
CA ASP A 9 -13.50 12.85 -5.96
C ASP A 9 -12.62 11.69 -5.45
N SER A 10 -12.25 11.69 -4.16
CA SER A 10 -11.31 10.71 -3.59
C SER A 10 -11.95 9.50 -2.91
N LEU A 11 -13.29 9.43 -2.81
CA LEU A 11 -13.99 8.34 -2.13
C LEU A 11 -14.86 7.57 -3.12
N THR A 12 -14.22 6.69 -3.89
CA THR A 12 -14.93 5.78 -4.81
C THR A 12 -14.87 4.36 -4.28
N ASN A 13 -16.02 3.68 -4.22
CA ASN A 13 -16.07 2.24 -4.00
C ASN A 13 -15.26 1.52 -5.11
N PRO A 14 -14.25 0.71 -4.74
CA PRO A 14 -13.38 0.06 -5.72
C PRO A 14 -13.95 -1.28 -6.23
N LEU A 15 -15.10 -1.73 -5.70
CA LEU A 15 -15.71 -3.00 -6.04
C LEU A 15 -16.68 -2.86 -7.21
N THR A 16 -16.96 -3.97 -7.89
CA THR A 16 -17.93 -4.01 -8.99
C THR A 16 -19.34 -3.80 -8.47
N GLU A 17 -20.17 -3.12 -9.26
CA GLU A 17 -21.59 -2.89 -8.96
C GLU A 17 -22.33 -4.20 -8.64
N SER A 18 -21.99 -5.31 -9.33
CA SER A 18 -22.56 -6.63 -9.04
C SER A 18 -22.24 -7.09 -7.62
N ALA A 19 -20.98 -7.03 -7.21
CA ALA A 19 -20.56 -7.47 -5.87
C ALA A 19 -21.28 -6.66 -4.76
N THR A 20 -21.39 -5.35 -4.96
CA THR A 20 -22.06 -4.44 -4.03
C THR A 20 -23.57 -4.64 -4.02
N ARG A 21 -24.24 -4.79 -5.17
CA ARG A 21 -25.70 -5.03 -5.23
C ARG A 21 -26.10 -6.35 -4.58
N ASP A 22 -25.32 -7.41 -4.81
CA ASP A 22 -25.60 -8.73 -4.25
C ASP A 22 -25.49 -8.70 -2.71
N ALA A 23 -24.43 -8.08 -2.18
CA ALA A 23 -24.25 -7.91 -0.74
C ALA A 23 -25.32 -7.01 -0.10
N ALA A 24 -25.66 -5.86 -0.71
CA ALA A 24 -26.70 -4.97 -0.20
C ALA A 24 -28.05 -5.69 -0.07
N SER A 25 -28.39 -6.52 -1.07
CA SER A 25 -29.64 -7.29 -1.09
C SER A 25 -29.74 -8.33 0.03
N GLU A 26 -28.62 -8.89 0.48
CA GLU A 26 -28.58 -9.90 1.54
C GLU A 26 -28.78 -9.32 2.94
N TYR A 27 -28.34 -8.08 3.16
CA TYR A 27 -28.35 -7.41 4.47
C TYR A 27 -29.40 -6.29 4.59
N ALA A 28 -30.39 -6.26 3.69
CA ALA A 28 -31.46 -5.26 3.70
C ALA A 28 -30.98 -3.79 3.73
N ILE A 29 -29.77 -3.54 3.21
CA ILE A 29 -29.16 -2.22 3.07
C ILE A 29 -29.36 -1.75 1.63
N THR A 30 -29.50 -0.44 1.39
CA THR A 30 -29.59 0.06 0.02
C THR A 30 -28.23 0.03 -0.66
N PHE A 31 -28.22 -0.06 -1.99
CA PHE A 31 -26.98 -0.02 -2.76
C PHE A 31 -26.16 1.26 -2.45
N ASP A 32 -26.81 2.42 -2.42
CA ASP A 32 -26.13 3.71 -2.22
C ASP A 32 -25.53 3.83 -0.80
N GLU A 33 -26.20 3.29 0.23
CA GLU A 33 -25.68 3.23 1.60
C GLU A 33 -24.42 2.35 1.68
N LEU A 34 -24.48 1.16 1.07
CA LEU A 34 -23.32 0.26 1.06
C LEU A 34 -22.18 0.81 0.21
N ASP A 35 -22.47 1.45 -0.92
CA ASP A 35 -21.48 2.08 -1.79
C ASP A 35 -20.72 3.19 -1.07
N THR A 36 -21.45 4.06 -0.35
CA THR A 36 -20.86 5.11 0.49
C THR A 36 -19.99 4.53 1.61
N ALA A 37 -20.48 3.49 2.30
CA ALA A 37 -19.73 2.86 3.39
C ALA A 37 -18.45 2.16 2.90
N LEU A 38 -18.51 1.51 1.72
CA LEU A 38 -17.35 0.92 1.04
C LEU A 38 -16.33 1.98 0.65
N ALA A 39 -16.77 3.11 0.08
CA ALA A 39 -15.88 4.22 -0.28
C ALA A 39 -15.16 4.80 0.96
N GLN A 40 -15.88 4.99 2.06
CA GLN A 40 -15.30 5.47 3.32
C GLN A 40 -14.28 4.48 3.91
N LEU A 41 -14.62 3.19 3.95
CA LEU A 41 -13.68 2.16 4.39
C LEU A 41 -12.44 2.14 3.49
N GLN A 42 -12.63 2.27 2.17
CA GLN A 42 -11.55 2.26 1.20
C GLN A 42 -10.55 3.40 1.46
N GLY A 43 -11.02 4.62 1.71
CA GLY A 43 -10.14 5.75 2.04
C GLY A 43 -9.27 5.50 3.29
N VAL A 44 -9.84 4.83 4.30
CA VAL A 44 -9.07 4.42 5.50
C VAL A 44 -8.03 3.36 5.15
N LEU A 45 -8.42 2.35 4.37
CA LEU A 45 -7.54 1.24 3.98
C LEU A 45 -6.37 1.72 3.09
N GLU A 46 -6.63 2.63 2.15
CA GLU A 46 -5.62 3.25 1.28
C GLU A 46 -4.58 4.04 2.09
N THR A 47 -5.05 4.86 3.04
CA THR A 47 -4.18 5.64 3.94
C THR A 47 -3.28 4.73 4.78
N LYS A 48 -3.78 3.55 5.14
CA LYS A 48 -3.09 2.56 5.98
C LYS A 48 -2.31 1.51 5.19
N LEU A 49 -2.34 1.57 3.85
CA LEU A 49 -1.81 0.53 3.00
C LEU A 49 -0.34 0.20 3.28
N ASN A 50 0.50 1.23 3.48
CA ASN A 50 1.91 1.04 3.81
C ASN A 50 2.12 0.32 5.15
N GLU A 51 1.34 0.68 6.18
CA GLU A 51 1.40 0.02 7.50
C GLU A 51 0.95 -1.44 7.39
N LEU A 52 -0.07 -1.71 6.56
CA LEU A 52 -0.58 -3.06 6.29
C LEU A 52 0.46 -3.92 5.56
N TYR A 53 1.14 -3.37 4.55
CA TYR A 53 2.28 -4.02 3.89
C TYR A 53 3.42 -4.30 4.86
N GLU A 54 3.83 -3.30 5.63
CA GLU A 54 4.91 -3.45 6.62
C GLU A 54 4.56 -4.55 7.64
N SER A 55 3.33 -4.55 8.15
CA SER A 55 2.87 -5.57 9.09
C SER A 55 2.89 -6.97 8.46
N ALA A 56 2.40 -7.11 7.23
CA ALA A 56 2.36 -8.37 6.52
C ALA A 56 3.76 -8.94 6.21
N TRP A 57 4.71 -8.08 5.82
CA TRP A 57 6.06 -8.48 5.42
C TRP A 57 7.02 -8.69 6.60
N LEU A 58 7.00 -7.82 7.62
CA LEU A 58 7.99 -7.86 8.71
C LEU A 58 7.66 -8.87 9.81
N HIS A 59 6.38 -9.08 10.13
CA HIS A 59 6.00 -9.90 11.28
C HIS A 59 5.92 -11.40 10.95
N GLY A 60 6.40 -11.81 9.77
CA GLY A 60 6.45 -13.23 9.37
C GLY A 60 5.08 -13.90 9.34
N GLY A 61 4.00 -13.11 9.26
CA GLY A 61 2.66 -13.63 9.06
C GLY A 61 2.59 -14.31 7.69
N PRO A 62 2.02 -15.51 7.58
CA PRO A 62 1.80 -16.13 6.28
C PRO A 62 0.74 -15.28 5.56
N GLN A 63 1.17 -14.65 4.46
CA GLN A 63 0.31 -14.16 3.38
C GLN A 63 -0.98 -13.46 3.82
N ASN A 64 -0.87 -12.37 4.58
CA ASN A 64 -1.96 -11.39 4.64
C ASN A 64 -2.19 -10.69 3.30
N HIS A 65 -1.36 -10.95 2.28
CA HIS A 65 -1.42 -10.36 0.95
C HIS A 65 -1.74 -11.48 -0.04
N LEU A 66 -2.95 -11.49 -0.60
CA LEU A 66 -3.47 -12.63 -1.31
C LEU A 66 -3.08 -12.63 -2.79
N VAL A 67 -3.08 -11.50 -3.50
CA VAL A 67 -2.55 -11.38 -4.87
C VAL A 67 -2.19 -9.92 -5.17
N ASN A 68 -1.15 -9.70 -5.99
CA ASN A 68 -0.89 -8.40 -6.64
C ASN A 68 -1.79 -8.30 -7.88
N ASP A 69 -2.83 -7.48 -7.83
CA ASP A 69 -3.50 -7.03 -9.05
C ASP A 69 -2.81 -5.77 -9.56
N THR A 70 -3.08 -5.43 -10.82
CA THR A 70 -2.59 -4.23 -11.46
C THR A 70 -3.14 -2.97 -10.78
N GLU A 71 -4.40 -2.95 -10.34
CA GLU A 71 -5.09 -1.75 -9.79
C GLU A 71 -5.17 -1.74 -8.25
N GLY A 72 -4.71 -2.80 -7.57
CA GLY A 72 -4.75 -2.89 -6.11
C GLY A 72 -4.26 -4.22 -5.58
N VAL A 73 -4.66 -4.53 -4.36
CA VAL A 73 -4.19 -5.67 -3.60
C VAL A 73 -5.30 -6.23 -2.72
N PHE A 74 -5.35 -7.56 -2.61
CA PHE A 74 -6.17 -8.21 -1.59
C PHE A 74 -5.39 -8.43 -0.31
N PHE A 75 -5.95 -7.97 0.81
CA PHE A 75 -5.49 -8.35 2.13
C PHE A 75 -6.45 -9.31 2.82
N ALA A 76 -5.93 -10.29 3.56
CA ALA A 76 -6.72 -11.18 4.40
C ALA A 76 -6.86 -10.57 5.81
N PHE A 77 -8.09 -10.32 6.24
CA PHE A 77 -8.37 -9.81 7.59
C PHE A 77 -9.26 -10.75 8.39
N VAL A 78 -9.05 -10.74 9.70
CA VAL A 78 -10.05 -11.20 10.68
C VAL A 78 -11.00 -10.02 10.94
N PRO A 79 -12.31 -10.09 10.64
CA PRO A 79 -13.19 -8.91 10.64
C PRO A 79 -13.23 -8.19 11.99
N PRO A 80 -13.29 -8.88 13.15
CA PRO A 80 -13.17 -8.21 14.45
C PRO A 80 -11.86 -7.46 14.70
N GLN A 81 -10.75 -7.85 14.05
CA GLN A 81 -9.48 -7.14 14.15
C GLN A 81 -9.49 -5.90 13.25
N LEU A 82 -10.00 -6.03 12.03
CA LEU A 82 -10.14 -4.91 11.11
C LEU A 82 -11.08 -3.82 11.68
N TYR A 83 -12.22 -4.22 12.25
CA TYR A 83 -13.16 -3.30 12.90
C TYR A 83 -12.54 -2.50 14.06
N ARG A 84 -11.52 -3.06 14.72
CA ARG A 84 -10.79 -2.39 15.81
C ARG A 84 -9.65 -1.49 15.34
N MET A 85 -9.31 -1.52 14.06
CA MET A 85 -8.26 -0.68 13.50
C MET A 85 -8.63 0.80 13.68
N ASP A 86 -7.68 1.61 14.16
CA ASP A 86 -7.87 3.06 14.25
C ASP A 86 -8.09 3.61 12.83
N GLY A 87 -9.11 4.46 12.68
CA GLY A 87 -9.65 4.88 11.37
C GLY A 87 -10.94 4.13 11.04
N VAL A 88 -10.92 2.79 10.98
CA VAL A 88 -12.13 1.98 10.71
C VAL A 88 -13.14 2.15 11.83
N ARG A 89 -12.68 2.10 13.10
CA ARG A 89 -13.53 2.35 14.25
C ARG A 89 -14.16 3.75 14.25
N GLN A 90 -13.52 4.74 13.59
CA GLN A 90 -14.01 6.12 13.54
C GLN A 90 -15.14 6.31 12.52
N LEU A 91 -15.32 5.35 11.61
CA LEU A 91 -16.42 5.36 10.64
C LEU A 91 -17.78 5.02 11.30
N ASP A 92 -17.78 4.52 12.55
CA ASP A 92 -18.98 4.20 13.33
C ASP A 92 -20.01 3.32 12.58
N LEU A 93 -19.49 2.37 11.79
CA LEU A 93 -20.31 1.42 11.03
C LEU A 93 -21.02 0.45 11.97
N ASP A 94 -22.33 0.29 11.80
CA ASP A 94 -23.04 -0.77 12.51
C ASP A 94 -22.63 -2.18 12.03
N THR A 95 -22.99 -3.19 12.82
CA THR A 95 -22.62 -4.59 12.55
C THR A 95 -23.17 -5.09 11.21
N GLU A 96 -24.38 -4.65 10.82
CA GLU A 96 -25.04 -5.11 9.59
C GLU A 96 -24.33 -4.55 8.36
N THR A 97 -24.00 -3.26 8.40
CA THR A 97 -23.21 -2.56 7.39
C THR A 97 -21.82 -3.16 7.25
N PHE A 98 -21.13 -3.43 8.37
CA PHE A 98 -19.81 -4.03 8.32
C PHE A 98 -19.81 -5.47 7.78
N ASN A 99 -20.86 -6.25 8.08
CA ASN A 99 -21.03 -7.57 7.50
C ASN A 99 -21.31 -7.50 5.99
N ALA A 100 -22.15 -6.56 5.54
CA ALA A 100 -22.42 -6.33 4.12
C ALA A 100 -21.15 -5.91 3.35
N ILE A 101 -20.29 -5.07 3.95
CA ILE A 101 -18.98 -4.74 3.40
C ILE A 101 -18.11 -5.99 3.26
N THR A 102 -18.04 -6.82 4.31
CA THR A 102 -17.27 -8.08 4.28
C THR A 102 -17.76 -8.99 3.16
N GLU A 103 -19.08 -9.10 2.97
CA GLU A 103 -19.70 -9.88 1.91
C GLU A 103 -19.38 -9.32 0.51
N ALA A 104 -19.45 -8.00 0.33
CA ALA A 104 -19.12 -7.36 -0.94
C ALA A 104 -17.68 -7.66 -1.37
N HIS A 105 -16.71 -7.62 -0.45
CA HIS A 105 -15.32 -7.97 -0.77
C HIS A 105 -15.13 -9.47 -1.07
N GLN A 106 -15.87 -10.36 -0.39
CA GLN A 106 -15.87 -11.79 -0.72
C GLN A 106 -16.44 -12.06 -2.12
N ASN A 107 -17.58 -11.43 -2.45
CA ASN A 107 -18.18 -11.50 -3.77
C ASN A 107 -17.20 -11.00 -4.84
N GLN A 108 -16.50 -9.89 -4.57
CA GLN A 108 -15.49 -9.37 -5.47
C GLN A 108 -14.33 -10.35 -5.70
N ALA A 109 -13.81 -10.95 -4.62
CA ALA A 109 -12.76 -11.97 -4.72
C ALA A 109 -13.23 -13.18 -5.54
N ALA A 110 -14.48 -13.62 -5.34
CA ALA A 110 -15.08 -14.72 -6.08
C ALA A 110 -15.25 -14.40 -7.58
N ILE A 111 -15.73 -13.19 -7.92
CA ILE A 111 -15.86 -12.71 -9.32
C ILE A 111 -14.51 -12.74 -10.02
N TRP A 112 -13.46 -12.26 -9.35
CA TRP A 112 -12.10 -12.25 -9.88
C TRP A 112 -11.39 -13.61 -9.77
N LYS A 113 -12.07 -14.63 -9.22
CA LYS A 113 -11.55 -15.98 -9.05
C LYS A 113 -10.22 -16.01 -8.31
N PHE A 114 -10.03 -15.06 -7.40
CA PHE A 114 -8.89 -15.09 -6.50
C PHE A 114 -9.12 -16.21 -5.50
N ASP A 115 -8.29 -17.24 -5.58
CA ASP A 115 -8.23 -18.26 -4.54
C ASP A 115 -7.55 -17.63 -3.34
N VAL A 116 -8.33 -17.39 -2.29
CA VAL A 116 -7.80 -16.93 -1.02
C VAL A 116 -7.11 -18.13 -0.41
N ASP A 117 -5.84 -18.33 -0.76
CA ASP A 117 -5.01 -19.34 -0.10
C ASP A 117 -5.06 -19.05 1.40
N ARG A 118 -5.83 -19.87 2.14
CA ARG A 118 -5.87 -19.79 3.60
C ARG A 118 -4.42 -19.92 4.06
N PRO A 119 -3.87 -18.94 4.79
CA PRO A 119 -2.50 -18.99 5.21
C PRO A 119 -2.21 -20.33 5.89
N THR A 120 -1.40 -21.17 5.23
CA THR A 120 -1.28 -22.62 5.55
C THR A 120 -0.77 -22.86 6.97
N ASN A 121 -0.08 -21.88 7.57
CA ASN A 121 0.41 -21.97 8.94
C ASN A 121 -0.58 -21.43 10.01
N TYR A 122 -1.74 -20.86 9.65
CA TYR A 122 -2.75 -20.37 10.61
C TYR A 122 -3.94 -21.32 10.80
N ALA A 123 -4.17 -22.25 9.86
CA ALA A 123 -5.21 -23.28 9.99
C ALA A 123 -5.09 -24.12 11.27
N ASN A 124 -3.89 -24.16 11.88
CA ASN A 124 -3.61 -24.91 13.10
C ASN A 124 -3.55 -24.05 14.38
N THR A 125 -3.61 -22.71 14.31
CA THR A 125 -3.28 -21.84 15.47
C THR A 125 -4.34 -20.81 15.82
N PHE A 126 -5.19 -20.38 14.88
CA PHE A 126 -6.28 -19.45 15.16
C PHE A 126 -7.60 -20.00 14.61
N THR A 127 -8.62 -20.13 15.47
CA THR A 127 -9.99 -20.55 15.13
C THR A 127 -10.81 -19.46 14.44
N HIS A 128 -10.16 -18.47 13.83
CA HIS A 128 -10.85 -17.31 13.24
C HIS A 128 -10.92 -17.48 11.72
N ASP A 129 -12.09 -17.19 11.15
CA ASP A 129 -12.26 -17.11 9.70
C ASP A 129 -11.60 -15.82 9.17
N PHE A 130 -10.85 -15.96 8.08
CA PHE A 130 -10.19 -14.86 7.37
C PHE A 130 -10.97 -14.52 6.12
N PHE A 131 -11.09 -13.22 5.84
CA PHE A 131 -11.85 -12.71 4.70
C PHE A 131 -10.97 -11.80 3.84
N PRO A 132 -11.07 -11.90 2.50
CA PRO A 132 -10.36 -11.02 1.58
C PRO A 132 -10.97 -9.62 1.60
N TYR A 133 -10.13 -8.60 1.56
CA TYR A 133 -10.50 -7.20 1.36
C TYR A 133 -9.64 -6.63 0.25
N PHE A 134 -10.29 -6.12 -0.79
CA PHE A 134 -9.60 -5.41 -1.86
C PHE A 134 -9.28 -3.99 -1.39
N ILE A 135 -8.03 -3.58 -1.60
CA ILE A 135 -7.56 -2.23 -1.37
C ILE A 135 -6.93 -1.76 -2.68
N ARG A 136 -7.56 -0.79 -3.34
CA ARG A 136 -6.98 -0.07 -4.48
C ARG A 136 -5.67 0.60 -4.07
N TYR A 137 -4.72 0.67 -5.01
CA TYR A 137 -3.51 1.46 -4.76
C TYR A 137 -3.83 2.97 -4.76
N PRO A 138 -3.11 3.78 -3.96
CA PRO A 138 -3.22 5.23 -4.04
C PRO A 138 -2.94 5.74 -5.46
N GLU A 139 -3.44 6.93 -5.77
CA GLU A 139 -3.11 7.60 -7.03
C GLU A 139 -1.58 7.69 -7.23
N ASN A 140 -1.16 7.58 -8.50
CA ASN A 140 0.25 7.60 -8.90
C ASN A 140 1.12 6.45 -8.32
N TRP A 141 0.53 5.44 -7.66
CA TRP A 141 1.31 4.29 -7.15
C TRP A 141 2.13 3.59 -8.24
N ARG A 142 1.53 3.38 -9.41
CA ARG A 142 2.22 2.77 -10.56
C ARG A 142 3.36 3.63 -11.07
N ASP A 143 3.15 4.94 -11.16
CA ASP A 143 4.17 5.88 -11.61
C ASP A 143 5.31 5.93 -10.58
N ALA A 144 4.99 5.97 -9.29
CA ALA A 144 5.97 5.88 -8.21
C ALA A 144 6.77 4.57 -8.27
N LEU A 145 6.12 3.43 -8.50
CA LEU A 145 6.78 2.14 -8.67
C LEU A 145 7.68 2.11 -9.91
N TYR A 146 7.20 2.68 -11.03
CA TYR A 146 7.94 2.80 -12.27
C TYR A 146 9.18 3.69 -12.10
N HIS A 147 9.04 4.87 -11.48
CA HIS A 147 10.14 5.76 -11.18
C HIS A 147 11.14 5.14 -10.20
N ALA A 148 10.67 4.44 -9.16
CA ALA A 148 11.55 3.70 -8.25
C ALA A 148 12.35 2.60 -8.98
N ARG A 149 11.70 1.89 -9.93
CA ARG A 149 12.37 0.90 -10.78
C ARG A 149 13.40 1.56 -11.71
N LEU A 150 13.05 2.65 -12.37
CA LEU A 150 13.95 3.38 -13.25
C LEU A 150 15.18 3.88 -12.49
N GLU A 151 14.97 4.45 -11.32
CA GLU A 151 16.05 4.90 -10.44
C GLU A 151 16.97 3.75 -10.04
N MET A 152 16.41 2.61 -9.64
CA MET A 152 17.20 1.42 -9.32
C MET A 152 17.98 0.90 -10.54
N MET A 153 17.36 0.89 -11.72
CA MET A 153 18.03 0.50 -12.97
C MET A 153 19.15 1.47 -13.34
N HIS A 154 18.96 2.77 -13.13
CA HIS A 154 19.98 3.79 -13.32
C HIS A 154 21.17 3.51 -12.39
N LEU A 155 20.94 3.38 -11.09
CA LEU A 155 21.99 3.08 -10.11
C LEU A 155 22.79 1.82 -10.48
N LEU A 156 22.10 0.74 -10.87
CA LEU A 156 22.75 -0.52 -11.25
C LEU A 156 23.56 -0.41 -12.55
N ARG A 157 23.26 0.53 -13.46
CA ARG A 157 24.04 0.77 -14.68
C ARG A 157 25.40 1.41 -14.41
N HIS A 158 25.58 2.09 -13.27
CA HIS A 158 26.87 2.68 -12.86
C HIS A 158 27.74 1.68 -12.08
N ASP A 159 27.63 0.38 -12.38
CA ASP A 159 28.38 -0.70 -11.73
C ASP A 159 28.22 -0.75 -10.19
N LEU A 160 27.12 -0.22 -9.66
CA LEU A 160 26.74 -0.45 -8.26
C LEU A 160 26.27 -1.89 -8.11
N THR A 161 26.72 -2.53 -7.04
CA THR A 161 26.13 -3.80 -6.59
C THR A 161 24.69 -3.55 -6.13
N PRO A 162 23.82 -4.58 -6.11
CA PRO A 162 22.46 -4.45 -5.59
C PRO A 162 22.39 -3.88 -4.17
N ALA A 163 23.37 -4.19 -3.32
CA ALA A 163 23.47 -3.64 -1.98
C ALA A 163 23.80 -2.14 -1.98
N GLU A 164 24.78 -1.72 -2.79
CA GLU A 164 25.16 -0.31 -2.93
C GLU A 164 24.01 0.53 -3.51
N ALA A 165 23.35 0.05 -4.56
CA ALA A 165 22.21 0.73 -5.18
C ALA A 165 21.04 0.87 -4.19
N LEU A 166 20.70 -0.20 -3.48
CA LEU A 166 19.61 -0.19 -2.51
C LEU A 166 19.90 0.74 -1.32
N ASP A 167 21.09 0.64 -0.71
CA ASP A 167 21.46 1.47 0.43
C ASP A 167 21.58 2.95 0.04
N TYR A 168 22.09 3.25 -1.15
CA TYR A 168 22.16 4.61 -1.68
C TYR A 168 20.76 5.19 -1.94
N TRP A 169 19.91 4.43 -2.64
CA TRP A 169 18.52 4.81 -2.91
C TRP A 169 17.73 5.09 -1.62
N ALA A 170 17.80 4.18 -0.63
CA ALA A 170 17.09 4.35 0.64
C ALA A 170 17.53 5.61 1.40
N MET A 171 18.83 5.93 1.36
CA MET A 171 19.37 7.09 2.07
C MET A 171 19.11 8.43 1.36
N HIS A 172 18.96 8.43 0.03
CA HIS A 172 18.95 9.66 -0.78
C HIS A 172 17.64 9.93 -1.53
N PHE A 173 16.93 8.89 -1.98
CA PHE A 173 15.79 9.02 -2.91
C PHE A 173 14.51 8.32 -2.48
N GLY A 174 14.55 7.48 -1.44
CA GLY A 174 13.35 6.80 -0.94
C GLY A 174 12.22 7.79 -0.56
N PRO A 175 10.96 7.32 -0.48
CA PRO A 175 9.76 8.15 -0.24
C PRO A 175 9.82 8.95 1.07
N SER A 176 10.66 8.53 2.01
CA SER A 176 11.19 9.36 3.08
C SER A 176 12.67 9.04 3.20
N PRO A 177 13.56 9.82 2.56
CA PRO A 177 14.99 9.55 2.64
C PRO A 177 15.35 9.49 4.11
N LEU A 178 16.18 8.53 4.49
CA LEU A 178 16.52 8.25 5.89
C LEU A 178 17.37 9.41 6.47
N LYS A 179 16.71 10.53 6.77
CA LYS A 179 17.31 11.77 7.24
C LYS A 179 17.47 11.76 8.75
N SER A 180 16.59 11.05 9.47
CA SER A 180 16.68 10.89 10.91
C SER A 180 17.59 9.71 11.29
N ASN A 181 18.30 9.82 12.41
CA ASN A 181 19.11 8.72 12.94
C ASN A 181 18.26 7.48 13.25
N GLN A 182 17.03 7.67 13.71
CA GLN A 182 16.10 6.59 14.01
C GLN A 182 15.71 5.79 12.76
N SER A 183 15.45 6.48 11.64
CA SER A 183 15.12 5.84 10.37
C SER A 183 16.32 5.05 9.82
N ARG A 184 17.54 5.60 9.96
CA ARG A 184 18.77 4.89 9.59
C ARG A 184 18.99 3.63 10.43
N ASP A 185 18.75 3.72 11.74
CA ASP A 185 18.87 2.55 12.63
C ASP A 185 17.88 1.45 12.30
N ARG A 186 16.64 1.80 11.96
CA ARG A 186 15.67 0.83 11.45
C ARG A 186 16.13 0.19 10.15
N TRP A 187 16.69 0.97 9.23
CA TRP A 187 17.20 0.45 7.96
C TRP A 187 18.31 -0.59 8.13
N HIS A 188 19.28 -0.33 9.02
CA HIS A 188 20.33 -1.31 9.33
C HIS A 188 19.74 -2.60 9.90
N ALA A 189 18.75 -2.49 10.79
CA ALA A 189 18.03 -3.64 11.33
C ALA A 189 17.24 -4.40 10.25
N TYR A 190 16.55 -3.71 9.33
CA TYR A 190 15.84 -4.36 8.23
C TYR A 190 16.77 -5.07 7.25
N ARG A 191 17.98 -4.53 7.05
CA ARG A 191 19.01 -5.13 6.20
C ARG A 191 19.73 -6.30 6.87
N ASP A 192 19.56 -6.47 8.19
CA ASP A 192 20.30 -7.42 9.02
C ASP A 192 21.82 -7.30 8.83
N VAL A 193 22.32 -6.05 8.79
CA VAL A 193 23.75 -5.74 8.65
C VAL A 193 24.18 -4.66 9.63
N ASP A 194 25.46 -4.66 9.96
CA ASP A 194 26.06 -3.60 10.76
C ASP A 194 25.93 -2.23 10.09
N ARG A 195 25.71 -1.21 10.91
CA ARG A 195 25.62 0.20 10.48
C ARG A 195 26.81 0.63 9.62
N GLU A 196 28.02 0.19 9.96
CA GLU A 196 29.24 0.51 9.22
C GLU A 196 29.24 -0.10 7.81
N ALA A 197 28.65 -1.28 7.63
CA ALA A 197 28.52 -1.92 6.32
C ALA A 197 27.64 -1.08 5.39
N THR A 198 26.47 -0.62 5.86
CA THR A 198 25.60 0.28 5.09
C THR A 198 26.27 1.62 4.77
N TYR A 199 27.00 2.22 5.71
CA TYR A 199 27.71 3.47 5.40
C TYR A 199 28.85 3.26 4.40
N LYS A 200 29.52 2.11 4.44
CA LYS A 200 30.52 1.74 3.46
C LYS A 200 29.91 1.58 2.07
N THR A 201 28.79 0.87 1.94
CA THR A 201 28.11 0.70 0.64
C THR A 201 27.64 2.04 0.06
N VAL A 202 27.10 2.93 0.90
CA VAL A 202 26.72 4.29 0.47
C VAL A 202 27.93 5.12 0.02
N ARG A 203 29.08 5.01 0.71
CA ARG A 203 30.30 5.70 0.28
C ARG A 203 30.81 5.17 -1.05
N GLN A 204 30.84 3.85 -1.23
CA GLN A 204 31.24 3.21 -2.48
C GLN A 204 30.30 3.58 -3.64
N ALA A 205 29.00 3.65 -3.39
CA ALA A 205 28.02 4.17 -4.35
C ALA A 205 28.34 5.62 -4.74
N LYS A 206 28.60 6.50 -3.76
CA LYS A 206 28.98 7.90 -4.04
C LYS A 206 30.25 8.01 -4.86
N GLU A 207 31.27 7.21 -4.56
CA GLU A 207 32.52 7.21 -5.32
C GLU A 207 32.31 6.83 -6.78
N LYS A 208 31.43 5.85 -7.06
CA LYS A 208 31.08 5.44 -8.42
C LYS A 208 30.21 6.45 -9.17
N LEU A 209 29.31 7.13 -8.45
CA LEU A 209 28.38 8.11 -9.03
C LEU A 209 29.00 9.50 -9.18
N ALA A 210 29.99 9.87 -8.36
CA ALA A 210 30.64 11.18 -8.39
C ALA A 210 31.45 11.45 -9.68
N ASP A 211 31.73 10.41 -10.47
CA ASP A 211 32.35 10.54 -11.78
C ASP A 211 31.36 10.98 -12.89
N GLU A 212 30.04 10.95 -12.64
CA GLU A 212 29.03 11.35 -13.63
C GLU A 212 27.97 12.30 -13.02
N ASP A 213 28.03 13.57 -13.45
CA ASP A 213 27.15 14.69 -13.07
C ASP A 213 25.71 14.58 -13.67
N HIS A 214 25.17 13.39 -13.80
CA HIS A 214 23.88 13.15 -14.47
C HIS A 214 22.89 12.52 -13.50
N GLN A 215 22.07 13.36 -12.86
CA GLN A 215 20.75 12.89 -12.46
C GLN A 215 20.04 12.32 -13.69
N PRO A 216 19.30 11.22 -13.57
CA PRO A 216 18.63 10.65 -14.71
C PRO A 216 17.54 11.61 -15.19
N HIS A 217 17.76 12.20 -16.36
CA HIS A 217 16.78 12.97 -17.09
C HIS A 217 15.90 11.96 -17.84
N TYR A 218 14.66 11.80 -17.41
CA TYR A 218 13.67 11.00 -18.15
C TYR A 218 12.80 11.97 -18.96
N GLU A 219 12.64 11.73 -20.26
CA GLU A 219 11.87 12.62 -21.17
C GLU A 219 10.41 12.82 -20.72
N GLU A 220 9.88 11.97 -19.85
CA GLU A 220 8.53 12.07 -19.27
C GLU A 220 8.44 12.99 -18.02
N GLN A 221 9.56 13.59 -17.56
CA GLN A 221 9.57 14.57 -16.46
C GLN A 221 8.98 15.94 -16.81
N ASP A 222 8.41 16.11 -18.00
CA ASP A 222 7.66 17.31 -18.41
C ASP A 222 6.22 17.36 -17.84
N ILE A 223 5.97 16.70 -16.71
CA ILE A 223 4.77 16.98 -15.90
C ILE A 223 5.00 18.35 -15.25
N ARG A 224 4.60 19.39 -15.97
CA ARG A 224 4.33 20.69 -15.37
C ARG A 224 3.25 20.49 -14.32
N VAL A 225 3.64 20.43 -13.05
CA VAL A 225 2.75 20.88 -11.97
C VAL A 225 2.54 22.35 -12.27
N THR A 226 1.46 22.67 -12.99
CA THR A 226 0.98 24.03 -13.05
C THR A 226 0.70 24.43 -11.63
N ASP A 227 1.42 25.45 -11.14
CA ASP A 227 1.07 26.16 -9.94
C ASP A 227 -0.44 26.43 -10.00
N ILE A 228 -1.15 25.97 -8.97
CA ILE A 228 -2.50 26.44 -8.68
C ILE A 228 -2.30 27.88 -8.24
N GLU A 229 -2.33 28.82 -9.20
CA GLU A 229 -2.42 30.24 -8.91
C GLU A 229 -3.80 30.55 -8.29
N ASP A 230 -3.75 31.43 -7.29
CA ASP A 230 -4.83 31.89 -6.37
C ASP A 230 -6.23 32.15 -6.98
#